data_AF-A0A353NCM3-F1
#
_entry.id   AF-A0A353NCM3-F1
#
_cell.length_a   1.000
_cell.length_b   1.000
_cell.length_c   1.000
_cell.angle_alpha   90.00
_cell.angle_beta   90.00
_cell.angle_gamma   90.00
#
_symmetry.space_group_name_H-M   'P 1'
#
loop_
_entity.id
_entity.type
_entity.pdbx_description
1 polymer ?
#
loop_
_entity_poly.entity_id
_entity_poly.type
_entity_poly.pdbx_seq_one_letter_code
_entity_poly.pdbx_strand_id
1 'polypeptide(L)'
;GLAAHFRFGARTGGAPIMIGALFVIIALVLGEFGFTLLSIIPQSVLGVLLVFAGLELCPLLRSLKTNEEYFVALLIAGIALAVPNMGWAFGAGIAVDLFIRKFKVKI
;
A
#
# COMPACT_ATOMS: atom_id res chain seq x y z
N GLY A 1 6.84 3.35 -4.00
CA GLY A 1 6.20 4.46 -4.73
C GLY A 1 6.90 5.79 -4.50
N LEU A 2 6.59 6.49 -3.40
CA LEU A 2 7.19 7.80 -3.08
C LEU A 2 8.71 7.77 -2.86
N ALA A 3 9.24 6.68 -2.32
CA ALA A 3 10.68 6.48 -2.18
C ALA A 3 11.41 6.47 -3.54
N ALA A 4 10.77 5.96 -4.60
CA ALA A 4 11.32 6.01 -5.95
C ALA A 4 11.32 7.46 -6.47
N HIS A 5 10.22 8.20 -6.30
CA HIS A 5 10.15 9.62 -6.64
C HIS A 5 11.23 10.44 -5.91
N PHE A 6 11.46 10.17 -4.63
CA PHE A 6 12.52 10.80 -3.86
C PHE A 6 13.92 10.46 -4.40
N ARG A 7 14.16 9.20 -4.81
CA ARG A 7 15.41 8.78 -5.49
C ARG A 7 15.59 9.46 -6.86
N PHE A 8 14.50 9.75 -7.56
CA PHE A 8 14.50 10.52 -8.81
C PHE A 8 14.56 12.04 -8.61
N GLY A 9 14.78 12.53 -7.38
CA GLY A 9 14.97 13.95 -7.10
C GLY A 9 13.68 14.73 -6.86
N ALA A 10 12.50 14.09 -6.86
CA ALA A 10 11.26 14.72 -6.46
C ALA A 10 11.21 14.85 -4.92
N ARG A 11 11.65 16.00 -4.41
CA ARG A 11 11.75 16.29 -2.97
C ARG A 11 10.58 17.10 -2.40
N THR A 12 9.64 17.52 -3.24
CA THR A 12 8.49 18.34 -2.84
C THR A 12 7.17 17.64 -3.19
N GLY A 13 6.09 18.04 -2.51
CA GLY A 13 4.73 17.62 -2.83
C GLY A 13 4.24 18.07 -4.22
N GLY A 14 5.00 18.91 -4.93
CA GLY A 14 4.68 19.33 -6.29
C GLY A 14 4.71 18.18 -7.30
N ALA A 15 5.57 17.17 -7.10
CA ALA A 15 5.66 16.03 -8.02
C ALA A 15 4.36 15.20 -8.12
N PRO A 16 3.76 14.72 -7.02
CA PRO A 16 2.47 14.04 -7.10
C PRO A 16 1.35 14.95 -7.60
N ILE A 17 1.39 16.25 -7.30
CA ILE A 17 0.42 17.22 -7.84
C ILE A 17 0.55 17.33 -9.36
N MET A 18 1.77 17.41 -9.92
CA MET A 18 1.99 17.46 -11.37
C MET A 18 1.53 16.18 -12.06
N ILE A 19 1.82 15.00 -11.48
CA ILE A 19 1.37 13.71 -12.03
C ILE A 19 -0.16 13.64 -12.01
N GLY A 20 -0.79 14.02 -10.89
CA GLY A 20 -2.25 14.05 -10.77
C GLY A 20 -2.89 15.03 -11.76
N ALA A 21 -2.36 16.24 -11.87
CA ALA A 21 -2.85 17.25 -12.81
C ALA A 21 -2.72 16.77 -14.27
N LEU A 22 -1.60 16.12 -14.63
CA LEU A 22 -1.42 15.53 -15.94
C LEU A 22 -2.48 14.47 -16.24
N PHE A 23 -2.78 13.57 -15.29
CA PHE A 23 -3.84 12.57 -15.47
C PHE A 23 -5.23 13.20 -15.60
N VAL A 24 -5.53 14.26 -14.84
CA VAL A 24 -6.79 15.01 -14.97
C VAL A 24 -6.89 15.66 -16.35
N ILE A 25 -5.82 16.30 -16.84
CA ILE A 25 -5.80 16.92 -18.17
C ILE A 25 -6.02 15.85 -19.25
N ILE A 26 -5.35 14.71 -19.18
CA ILE A 26 -5.53 13.60 -20.13
C ILE A 26 -6.98 13.10 -20.09
N ALA A 27 -7.55 12.91 -18.90
CA ALA A 27 -8.92 12.44 -18.76
C ALA A 27 -9.94 13.43 -19.34
N LEU A 28 -9.75 14.74 -19.13
CA LEU A 28 -10.67 15.79 -19.60
C LEU A 28 -10.54 16.08 -21.11
N VAL A 29 -9.31 16.06 -21.65
CA VAL A 29 -9.05 16.40 -23.07
C VAL A 29 -9.29 15.20 -23.98
N LEU A 30 -8.84 14.01 -23.57
CA LEU A 30 -8.85 12.81 -24.43
C LEU A 30 -10.04 11.88 -24.16
N GLY A 31 -10.75 12.03 -23.03
CA GLY A 31 -11.91 11.21 -22.68
C GLY A 31 -11.61 9.70 -22.75
N GLU A 32 -12.44 8.95 -23.46
CA GLU A 32 -12.30 7.50 -23.67
C GLU A 32 -10.98 7.10 -24.37
N PHE A 33 -10.41 8.00 -25.17
CA PHE A 33 -9.13 7.74 -25.85
C PHE A 33 -7.96 7.72 -24.85
N GLY A 34 -8.06 8.47 -23.75
CA GLY A 34 -7.08 8.45 -22.66
C GLY A 34 -7.03 7.08 -21.97
N PHE A 35 -8.20 6.47 -21.74
CA PHE A 35 -8.29 5.10 -21.24
C PHE A 35 -7.72 4.08 -22.22
N THR A 36 -7.97 4.28 -23.52
CA THR A 36 -7.41 3.41 -24.56
C THR A 36 -5.87 3.44 -24.54
N LEU A 37 -5.25 4.62 -24.40
CA LEU A 37 -3.78 4.73 -24.25
C LEU A 37 -3.25 3.99 -23.02
N LEU A 38 -3.92 4.11 -21.86
CA LEU A 38 -3.56 3.38 -20.64
C LEU A 38 -3.77 1.87 -20.78
N SER A 39 -4.78 1.44 -21.55
CA SER A 39 -5.08 0.02 -21.79
C SER A 39 -4.05 -0.70 -22.67
N ILE A 40 -3.15 0.03 -23.34
CA ILE A 40 -2.01 -0.54 -24.07
C ILE A 40 -1.02 -1.19 -23.10
N ILE A 41 -0.99 -0.76 -21.82
CA ILE A 41 -0.13 -1.36 -20.80
C ILE A 41 -0.61 -2.80 -20.53
N PRO A 42 0.25 -3.82 -20.76
CA PRO A 42 -0.13 -5.20 -20.55
C PRO A 42 -0.45 -5.46 -19.07
N GLN A 43 -1.56 -6.14 -18.81
CA GLN A 43 -1.98 -6.49 -17.44
C GLN A 43 -0.92 -7.34 -16.70
N SER A 44 -0.16 -8.14 -17.44
CA SER A 44 0.96 -8.92 -16.90
C SER A 44 2.04 -8.05 -16.25
N VAL A 45 2.33 -6.87 -16.84
CA VAL A 45 3.32 -5.94 -16.27
C VAL A 45 2.80 -5.35 -14.97
N LEU A 46 1.53 -4.95 -14.93
CA LEU A 46 0.89 -4.42 -13.72
C LEU A 46 0.89 -5.46 -12.58
N GLY A 47 0.59 -6.72 -12.90
CA GLY A 47 0.63 -7.82 -11.93
C GLY A 47 2.02 -8.04 -11.35
N VAL A 48 3.06 -8.08 -12.20
CA VAL A 48 4.45 -8.25 -11.74
C VAL A 48 4.90 -7.07 -10.88
N LEU A 49 4.57 -5.83 -11.27
CA LEU A 49 4.87 -4.63 -10.48
C LEU A 49 4.16 -4.66 -9.12
N LEU A 50 2.92 -5.16 -9.06
CA LEU A 50 2.17 -5.29 -7.81
C LEU A 50 2.82 -6.30 -6.86
N VAL A 51 3.23 -7.47 -7.38
CA VAL A 51 3.97 -8.46 -6.60
C VAL A 51 5.29 -7.88 -6.11
N PHE A 52 6.03 -7.18 -6.98
CA PHE A 52 7.30 -6.55 -6.62
C PHE A 52 7.12 -5.50 -5.51
N ALA A 53 6.09 -4.65 -5.61
CA ALA A 53 5.78 -3.67 -4.56
C ALA A 53 5.44 -4.35 -3.23
N GLY A 54 4.72 -5.48 -3.26
CA GLY A 54 4.45 -6.31 -2.08
C GLY A 54 5.73 -6.88 -1.47
N LEU A 55 6.63 -7.41 -2.29
CA LEU A 55 7.93 -7.93 -1.83
C LEU A 55 8.84 -6.83 -1.27
N GLU A 56 8.80 -5.63 -1.83
CA GLU A 56 9.54 -4.46 -1.32
C GLU A 56 9.04 -4.04 0.08
N LEU A 57 7.80 -4.38 0.45
CA LEU A 57 7.22 -4.12 1.77
C LEU A 57 7.55 -5.21 2.80
N CYS A 58 7.91 -6.43 2.39
CA CYS A 58 8.24 -7.52 3.31
C CYS A 58 9.36 -7.20 4.32
N PRO A 59 10.44 -6.47 3.96
CA PRO A 59 11.49 -6.09 4.91
C PRO A 59 11.01 -5.27 6.11
N LEU A 60 9.84 -4.61 6.03
CA LEU A 60 9.28 -3.88 7.19
C LEU A 60 8.99 -4.81 8.38
N LEU A 61 8.75 -6.11 8.14
CA LEU A 61 8.57 -7.11 9.21
C LEU A 61 9.79 -7.21 10.14
N ARG A 62 11.01 -6.96 9.63
CA ARG A 62 12.22 -6.97 10.46
C ARG A 62 12.24 -5.83 11.49
N SER A 63 11.44 -4.78 11.28
CA SER A 63 11.34 -3.67 12.22
C SER A 63 10.53 -4.01 13.47
N LEU A 64 9.78 -5.12 13.48
CA LEU A 64 9.00 -5.58 14.62
C LEU A 64 9.94 -6.20 15.67
N LYS A 65 9.80 -5.77 16.92
CA LYS A 65 10.72 -6.11 18.02
C LYS A 65 10.13 -7.10 19.01
N THR A 66 8.81 -7.13 19.17
CA THR A 66 8.12 -7.92 20.20
C THR A 66 7.21 -8.96 19.57
N ASN A 67 7.07 -10.13 20.21
CA ASN A 67 6.18 -11.21 19.74
C ASN A 67 4.73 -10.74 19.52
N GLU A 68 4.25 -9.83 20.39
CA GLU A 68 2.95 -9.17 20.27
C GLU A 68 2.79 -8.43 18.94
N GLU A 69 3.82 -7.69 18.50
CA GLU A 69 3.80 -6.95 17.23
C GLU A 69 3.76 -7.91 16.03
N TYR A 70 4.50 -9.03 16.10
CA TYR A 70 4.43 -10.09 15.09
C TYR A 70 3.05 -10.76 15.06
N PHE A 71 2.44 -11.00 16.23
CA PHE A 71 1.10 -11.58 16.32
C PHE A 71 0.06 -10.65 15.68
N VAL A 72 0.11 -9.35 15.98
CA VAL A 72 -0.80 -8.36 15.36
C VAL A 72 -0.58 -8.30 13.84
N ALA A 73 0.67 -8.26 13.37
CA ALA A 73 0.97 -8.26 11.94
C ALA A 73 0.47 -9.53 11.23
N LEU A 74 0.65 -10.70 11.84
CA LEU A 74 0.16 -11.98 11.32
C LEU A 74 -1.37 -12.05 11.31
N LEU A 75 -2.02 -11.52 12.35
CA LEU A 75 -3.48 -11.43 12.44
C LEU A 75 -4.04 -10.55 11.33
N ILE A 76 -3.46 -9.36 11.11
CA ILE A 76 -3.86 -8.46 10.01
C ILE A 76 -3.69 -9.17 8.66
N ALA A 77 -2.55 -9.84 8.45
CA ALA A 77 -2.31 -10.58 7.22
C ALA A 77 -3.32 -11.72 7.00
N GLY A 78 -3.63 -12.50 8.05
CA GLY A 78 -4.62 -13.58 7.98
C GLY A 78 -6.02 -13.08 7.63
N ILE A 79 -6.46 -11.99 8.28
CA ILE A 79 -7.77 -11.40 7.98
C ILE A 79 -7.79 -10.78 6.57
N ALA A 80 -6.70 -10.14 6.13
CA ALA A 80 -6.61 -9.56 4.79
C ALA A 80 -6.69 -10.61 3.66
N LEU A 81 -6.28 -11.85 3.91
CA LEU A 81 -6.42 -12.95 2.95
C LEU A 81 -7.83 -13.58 2.95
N ALA A 82 -8.53 -13.54 4.09
CA ALA A 82 -9.85 -14.14 4.24
C ALA A 82 -11.00 -13.19 3.89
N VAL A 83 -10.81 -11.88 4.09
CA VAL A 83 -11.87 -10.87 3.97
C VAL A 83 -11.57 -9.92 2.81
N PRO A 84 -12.52 -9.66 1.91
CA PRO A 84 -12.32 -8.77 0.76
C PRO A 84 -12.16 -7.29 1.14
N ASN A 85 -12.47 -6.92 2.38
CA ASN A 85 -12.40 -5.55 2.88
C ASN A 85 -11.25 -5.39 3.88
N MET A 86 -10.20 -4.69 3.45
CA MET A 86 -9.01 -4.41 4.25
C MET A 86 -9.29 -3.56 5.51
N GLY A 87 -10.41 -2.84 5.54
CA GLY A 87 -10.81 -2.05 6.71
C GLY A 87 -11.04 -2.90 7.96
N TRP A 88 -11.58 -4.12 7.80
CA TRP A 88 -11.76 -5.05 8.92
C TRP A 88 -10.43 -5.57 9.46
N ALA A 89 -9.48 -5.89 8.57
CA ALA A 89 -8.14 -6.33 8.97
C ALA A 89 -7.42 -5.26 9.78
N PHE A 90 -7.43 -4.01 9.31
CA PHE A 90 -6.86 -2.88 10.05
C PHE A 90 -7.59 -2.59 11.37
N GLY A 91 -8.93 -2.56 11.35
CA GLY A 91 -9.73 -2.29 12.54
C GLY A 91 -9.50 -3.32 13.65
N ALA A 92 -9.49 -4.61 13.29
CA ALA A 92 -9.18 -5.70 14.23
C ALA A 92 -7.73 -5.61 14.74
N GLY A 93 -6.77 -5.33 13.87
CA GLY A 93 -5.37 -5.16 14.25
C GLY A 93 -5.16 -4.04 15.28
N ILE A 94 -5.78 -2.87 15.07
CA ILE A 94 -5.71 -1.74 16.01
C ILE A 94 -6.38 -2.11 17.34
N ALA A 95 -7.55 -2.75 17.31
CA ALA A 95 -8.24 -3.15 18.54
C ALA A 95 -7.39 -4.12 19.39
N VAL A 96 -6.74 -5.09 18.74
CA VAL A 96 -5.86 -6.07 19.41
C VAL A 96 -4.59 -5.39 19.95
N ASP A 97 -3.92 -4.54 19.18
CA ASP A 97 -2.73 -3.80 19.63
C ASP A 97 -3.05 -2.92 20.86
N LEU A 98 -4.19 -2.21 20.85
CA LEU A 98 -4.62 -1.40 21.98
C LEU A 98 -4.94 -2.26 23.22
N PHE A 99 -5.54 -3.43 23.03
CA PHE A 99 -5.86 -4.33 24.14
C PHE A 99 -4.59 -4.89 24.79
N ILE A 100 -3.63 -5.34 23.98
CA ILE A 100 -2.35 -5.86 24.46
C ILE A 100 -1.56 -4.78 25.22
N ARG A 101 -1.48 -3.56 24.66
CA ARG A 101 -0.80 -2.43 25.32
C ARG A 101 -1.46 -2.04 26.64
N LYS A 102 -2.80 -2.04 26.70
CA LYS A 102 -3.56 -1.65 27.90
C LYS A 102 -3.43 -2.67 29.03
N PHE A 103 -3.37 -3.96 28.70
CA PHE A 103 -3.27 -5.03 29.70
C PHE A 103 -1.83 -5.48 30.00
N LYS A 104 -0.79 -4.90 29.35
CA LYS A 104 0.62 -5.31 29.50
C LYS A 104 0.81 -6.83 29.42
N VAL A 105 0.03 -7.48 28.55
CA VAL A 105 0.07 -8.94 28.41
C VAL A 105 1.28 -9.28 27.58
N LYS A 106 2.35 -9.75 28.23
CA LYS A 106 3.50 -10.35 27.54
C LYS A 106 3.09 -11.70 26.98
N ILE A 107 3.12 -11.82 25.65
CA ILE A 107 2.92 -13.07 24.90
C ILE A 107 4.28 -13.64 24.48
#